data_AF-A0A6B3FI35-F1
#
_entry.id   AF-A0A6B3FI35-F1
#
_cell.length_a   1.000
_cell.length_b   1.000
_cell.length_c   1.000
_cell.angle_alpha   90.00
_cell.angle_beta   90.00
_cell.angle_gamma   90.00
#
_symmetry.space_group_name_H-M   'P 1'
#
loop_
_entity.id
_entity.type
_entity.pdbx_description
1 polymer ?
#
loop_
_entity_poly.entity_id
_entity_poly.type
_entity_poly.pdbx_seq_one_letter_code
_entity_poly.pdbx_strand_id
1 'polypeptide(L)'
;GGVVLVDTRRLETSFEVMGRLEEQGVPYVVAVNRFPKSPRYPAETLRAALDLPAEVPIVECDARERSSSKDVLLALVHYLGVIADRRGLRA
;
A
#
# COMPACT_ATOMS: atom_id res chain seq x y z
N GLY A 1 8.52 7.36 4.05
CA GLY A 1 7.36 6.50 3.84
C GLY A 1 7.80 5.18 3.25
N GLY A 2 6.91 4.19 3.19
CA GLY A 2 7.21 2.85 2.70
C GLY A 2 6.22 2.34 1.64
N VAL A 3 6.62 1.28 0.95
CA VAL A 3 5.74 0.47 0.11
C VAL A 3 5.65 -0.91 0.75
N VAL A 4 4.44 -1.38 1.02
CA VAL A 4 4.17 -2.76 1.43
C VAL A 4 3.69 -3.52 0.22
N LEU A 5 4.53 -4.42 -0.30
CA LEU A 5 4.17 -5.28 -1.42
C LEU A 5 3.46 -6.53 -0.90
N VAL A 6 2.18 -6.70 -1.27
CA VAL A 6 1.33 -7.79 -0.78
C VAL A 6 1.00 -8.77 -1.90
N ASP A 7 1.04 -10.07 -1.62
CA ASP A 7 0.60 -11.10 -2.57
C ASP A 7 -0.75 -11.68 -2.12
N THR A 8 -1.77 -11.60 -2.96
CA THR A 8 -3.12 -12.10 -2.62
C THR A 8 -3.19 -13.61 -2.38
N ARG A 9 -2.14 -14.35 -2.74
CA ARG A 9 -2.02 -15.79 -2.45
C ARG A 9 -1.57 -16.07 -1.02
N ARG A 10 -0.96 -15.08 -0.35
CA ARG A 10 -0.31 -15.20 0.96
C ARG A 10 -0.34 -13.86 1.71
N LEU A 11 -1.52 -13.28 1.88
CA LEU A 11 -1.69 -11.94 2.47
C LEU A 11 -1.09 -11.86 3.89
N GLU A 12 -1.18 -12.95 4.65
CA GLU A 12 -0.72 -13.04 6.03
C GLU A 12 0.76 -12.74 6.22
N THR A 13 1.57 -12.94 5.18
CA THR A 13 3.00 -12.63 5.20
C THR A 13 3.29 -11.13 5.28
N SER A 14 2.29 -10.28 5.03
CA SER A 14 2.41 -8.82 5.05
C SER A 14 2.00 -8.19 6.38
N PHE A 15 1.32 -8.93 7.27
CA PHE A 15 0.73 -8.37 8.49
C PHE A 15 1.78 -7.84 9.48
N GLU A 16 2.88 -8.59 9.70
CA GLU A 16 3.92 -8.18 10.65
C GLU A 16 4.57 -6.85 10.25
N VAL A 17 4.88 -6.67 8.95
CA VAL A 17 5.50 -5.44 8.47
C VAL A 17 4.54 -4.27 8.49
N MET A 18 3.25 -4.50 8.22
CA MET A 18 2.22 -3.47 8.32
C MET A 18 2.07 -2.96 9.75
N GLY A 19 1.93 -3.87 10.73
CA GLY A 19 1.82 -3.50 12.14
C GLY A 19 3.02 -2.70 12.63
N ARG A 20 4.25 -3.08 12.23
CA ARG A 20 5.46 -2.32 12.55
C ARG A 20 5.45 -0.89 11.97
N LEU A 21 4.99 -0.72 10.73
CA LEU A 21 4.92 0.60 10.11
C LEU A 21 3.88 1.49 10.80
N GLU A 22 2.77 0.91 11.24
CA GLU A 22 1.72 1.59 12.01
C GLU A 22 2.20 2.00 13.39
N GLU A 23 2.81 1.09 14.14
CA GLU A 23 3.41 1.37 15.46
C GLU A 23 4.44 2.49 15.40
N GLN A 24 5.23 2.54 14.32
CA GLN A 24 6.24 3.59 14.10
C GLN A 24 5.67 4.87 13.48
N GLY A 25 4.38 4.92 13.14
CA GLY A 25 3.76 6.06 12.49
C GLY A 25 4.35 6.41 11.12
N VAL A 26 4.95 5.42 10.43
CA VAL A 26 5.57 5.59 9.12
C VAL A 26 4.49 5.52 8.05
N PRO A 27 4.24 6.59 7.27
CA PRO A 27 3.23 6.52 6.22
C PRO A 27 3.63 5.53 5.13
N TYR A 28 2.70 4.71 4.68
CA TYR A 28 2.95 3.70 3.66
C TYR A 28 1.80 3.58 2.66
N VAL A 29 2.10 2.98 1.51
CA VAL A 29 1.11 2.53 0.52
C VAL A 29 1.17 1.01 0.37
N VAL A 30 0.07 0.40 -0.03
CA VAL A 30 -0.02 -1.05 -0.27
C VAL A 30 0.00 -1.30 -1.78
N ALA A 31 0.99 -2.06 -2.23
CA ALA A 31 1.11 -2.52 -3.60
C ALA A 31 0.64 -3.97 -3.71
N VAL A 32 -0.51 -4.21 -4.32
CA VAL A 32 -1.07 -5.55 -4.51
C VAL A 32 -0.40 -6.19 -5.71
N ASN A 33 0.55 -7.07 -5.43
CA ASN A 33 1.35 -7.73 -6.45
C ASN A 33 0.53 -8.80 -7.17
N ARG A 34 0.41 -8.64 -8.49
CA ARG A 34 -0.34 -9.50 -9.39
C ARG A 34 0.63 -10.41 -10.12
N PHE A 35 0.68 -11.66 -9.68
CA PHE A 35 1.29 -12.72 -10.46
C PHE A 35 0.25 -13.39 -11.37
N PRO A 36 0.69 -14.12 -12.41
CA PRO A 36 -0.20 -14.98 -13.15
C PRO A 36 -0.94 -15.91 -12.18
N LYS A 37 -2.27 -15.95 -12.29
CA LYS A 37 -3.19 -16.73 -11.43
C LYS A 37 -3.41 -16.17 -10.00
N SER A 38 -2.90 -15.00 -9.64
CA SER A 38 -3.28 -14.36 -8.37
C SER A 38 -4.78 -13.99 -8.39
N PRO A 39 -5.57 -14.39 -7.38
CA PRO A 39 -6.99 -14.05 -7.32
C PRO A 39 -7.18 -12.54 -7.23
N ARG A 40 -8.18 -12.03 -7.94
CA ARG A 40 -8.59 -10.61 -7.93
C ARG A 40 -9.70 -10.40 -6.92
N TYR A 41 -9.55 -9.35 -6.14
CA TYR A 41 -10.50 -8.93 -5.13
C TYR A 41 -10.78 -7.44 -5.30
N PRO A 42 -12.00 -6.98 -5.01
CA PRO A 42 -12.30 -5.56 -4.87
C PRO A 42 -11.42 -4.91 -3.81
N ALA A 43 -11.16 -3.60 -3.94
CA ALA A 43 -10.31 -2.86 -3.02
C ALA A 43 -10.87 -2.92 -1.59
N GLU A 44 -12.19 -2.89 -1.43
CA GLU A 44 -12.91 -2.94 -0.17
C GLU A 44 -12.68 -4.28 0.54
N THR A 45 -12.68 -5.38 -0.23
CA THR A 45 -12.37 -6.72 0.29
C THR A 45 -10.92 -6.80 0.76
N LEU A 46 -9.98 -6.24 -0.02
CA LEU A 46 -8.57 -6.19 0.37
C LEU A 46 -8.37 -5.34 1.62
N ARG A 47 -9.06 -4.20 1.74
CA ARG A 47 -9.00 -3.35 2.93
C ARG A 47 -9.46 -4.10 4.16
N ALA A 48 -10.61 -4.75 4.09
CA ALA A 48 -11.14 -5.53 5.21
C ALA A 48 -10.19 -6.68 5.59
N ALA A 49 -9.61 -7.37 4.60
CA ALA A 49 -8.70 -8.49 4.85
C ALA A 49 -7.34 -8.06 5.44
N LEU A 50 -6.88 -6.85 5.11
CA LEU A 50 -5.61 -6.29 5.55
C LEU A 50 -5.77 -5.32 6.76
N ASP A 51 -6.99 -5.15 7.28
CA ASP A 51 -7.36 -4.17 8.31
C ASP A 51 -6.88 -2.73 8.00
N LEU A 52 -7.01 -2.31 6.74
CA LEU A 52 -6.45 -1.05 6.27
C LEU A 52 -7.38 0.15 6.52
N PRO A 53 -6.85 1.27 7.05
CA PRO A 53 -7.55 2.55 7.04
C PRO A 53 -7.91 3.01 5.63
N ALA A 54 -8.98 3.80 5.51
CA ALA A 54 -9.52 4.25 4.22
C ALA A 54 -8.53 5.14 3.46
N GLU A 55 -7.68 5.88 4.18
CA GLU A 55 -6.68 6.78 3.62
C GLU A 55 -5.45 6.08 3.04
N VAL A 56 -5.17 4.83 3.42
CA VAL A 56 -3.99 4.10 2.93
C VAL A 56 -4.22 3.74 1.46
N PRO A 57 -3.41 4.24 0.51
CA PRO A 57 -3.59 3.92 -0.90
C PRO A 57 -3.31 2.43 -1.18
N ILE A 58 -4.17 1.82 -2.00
CA ILE A 58 -3.97 0.48 -2.56
C ILE A 58 -3.73 0.63 -4.05
N VAL A 59 -2.63 0.07 -4.54
CA VAL A 59 -2.20 0.17 -5.93
C VAL A 59 -1.95 -1.24 -6.47
N GLU A 60 -2.49 -1.54 -7.63
CA GLU A 60 -2.20 -2.77 -8.37
C GLU A 60 -0.76 -2.73 -8.91
N CYS A 61 0.00 -3.80 -8.73
CA CYS A 61 1.40 -3.85 -9.12
C CYS A 61 1.73 -5.19 -9.79
N ASP A 62 2.55 -5.22 -10.84
CA ASP A 62 3.39 -6.38 -11.14
C ASP A 62 4.85 -5.94 -10.93
N ALA A 63 5.47 -6.44 -9.87
CA ALA A 63 6.81 -6.05 -9.47
C ALA A 63 7.90 -6.41 -10.53
N ARG A 64 7.57 -7.26 -11.51
CA ARG A 64 8.47 -7.60 -12.63
C ARG A 64 8.44 -6.53 -13.72
N GLU A 65 7.42 -5.67 -13.72
CA GLU A 65 7.23 -4.61 -14.70
C GLU A 65 7.71 -3.27 -14.12
N ARG A 66 8.71 -2.68 -14.78
CA ARG A 66 9.32 -1.42 -14.33
C ARG A 66 8.31 -0.26 -14.29
N SER A 67 7.42 -0.18 -15.28
CA SER A 67 6.35 0.83 -15.34
C SER A 67 5.40 0.69 -14.15
N SER A 68 4.96 -0.53 -13.87
CA SER A 68 4.07 -0.81 -12.74
C SER A 68 4.72 -0.46 -11.39
N SER A 69 5.99 -0.79 -11.20
CA SER A 69 6.74 -0.40 -10.00
C SER A 69 6.89 1.13 -9.88
N LYS A 70 7.06 1.84 -11.01
CA LYS A 70 7.10 3.31 -11.02
C LYS A 70 5.77 3.90 -10.57
N ASP A 71 4.64 3.34 -10.99
CA ASP A 71 3.31 3.85 -10.62
C ASP A 71 3.05 3.72 -9.12
N VAL A 72 3.51 2.63 -8.49
CA VAL A 72 3.48 2.45 -7.03
C VAL A 72 4.31 3.52 -6.31
N LEU A 73 5.53 3.79 -6.78
CA LEU A 73 6.37 4.83 -6.19
C LEU A 73 5.78 6.23 -6.36
N LEU A 74 5.14 6.50 -7.50
CA LEU A 74 4.44 7.76 -7.73
C LEU A 74 3.26 7.92 -6.75
N ALA A 75 2.50 6.86 -6.53
CA ALA A 75 1.41 6.87 -5.54
C ALA A 75 1.93 7.16 -4.13
N LEU A 76 3.07 6.58 -3.73
CA LEU A 76 3.70 6.89 -2.45
C LEU A 76 4.09 8.37 -2.35
N VAL A 77 4.75 8.93 -3.37
CA VAL A 77 5.16 10.35 -3.36
C VAL A 77 3.95 11.27 -3.24
N HIS A 78 2.89 11.01 -4.02
CA HIS A 78 1.65 11.79 -3.93
C HIS A 78 1.01 11.69 -2.55
N TYR A 79 0.94 10.49 -1.98
CA TYR A 79 0.39 10.28 -0.64
C TYR A 79 1.18 11.04 0.43
N LEU A 80 2.51 10.99 0.37
CA LEU A 80 3.37 11.72 1.29
C LEU A 80 3.20 13.24 1.15
N GLY A 81 3.02 13.76 -0.08
CA GLY A 81 2.70 15.16 -0.33
C GLY A 81 1.39 15.58 0.36
N VAL A 82 0.31 14.80 0.15
CA VAL A 82 -0.99 15.06 0.80
C VAL A 82 -0.88 15.08 2.33
N ILE A 83 -0.12 14.14 2.91
CA ILE A 83 0.09 14.11 4.37
C ILE A 83 0.88 15.33 4.84
N ALA A 84 1.93 15.71 4.12
CA ALA A 84 2.76 16.87 4.45
C ALA A 84 1.92 18.16 4.45
N ASP A 85 1.09 18.35 3.43
CA ASP A 85 0.18 19.50 3.34
C ASP A 85 -0.81 19.54 4.50
N ARG A 86 -1.42 18.40 4.85
CA ARG A 86 -2.34 18.29 6.00
C ARG A 86 -1.68 18.57 7.34
N ARG A 87 -0.39 18.22 7.48
CA ARG A 87 0.40 18.53 8.70
C ARG A 87 0.76 20.02 8.75
N GLY A 88 1.07 20.64 7.62
CA GLY A 88 1.31 22.07 7.52
C GLY A 88 0.07 22.93 7.81
N LEU A 89 -1.13 22.43 7.48
CA LEU A 89 -2.42 23.06 7.81
C LEU A 89 -2.81 22.97 9.30
N ARG A 90 -2.10 22.16 10.10
CA ARG A 90 -2.34 22.01 11.55
C ARG A 90 -1.32 22.74 12.42
N ALA A 91 -0.38 23.48 11.81
CA ALA A 91 0.66 24.25 12.49
C ALA A 91 0.25 25.71 12.71
#